data_AF-A0A9P5V258-F1
#
_entry.id   AF-A0A9P5V258-F1
#
_cell.length_a   1.000
_cell.length_b   1.000
_cell.length_c   1.000
_cell.angle_alpha   90.00
_cell.angle_beta   90.00
_cell.angle_gamma   90.00
#
_symmetry.space_group_name_H-M   'P 1'
#
loop_
_entity.id
_entity.type
_entity.pdbx_description
1 polymer ?
#
loop_
_entity_poly.entity_id
_entity_poly.type
_entity_poly.pdbx_seq_one_letter_code
_entity_poly.pdbx_strand_id
1 'polypeptide(L)'
;MNAGVFMLKVNEWSRKYMRDVWSRINTFDNEQDFMIALLEKSEYKSKAHVKYLPQCSFNSYWDVRGLHRMYRPGDFVIHWAGHNFSPLTFKDWKPSRHFNNPIKY
;
A
#
# COMPACT_ATOMS: atom_id res chain seq x y z
N MET A 1 -3.08 -3.78 6.53
CA MET A 1 -3.23 -2.47 5.85
C MET A 1 -1.97 -2.23 5.03
N ASN A 2 -2.05 -1.53 3.91
CA ASN A 2 -0.86 -1.06 3.18
C ASN A 2 -0.90 0.48 3.10
N ALA A 3 0.21 1.16 3.39
CA ALA A 3 0.31 2.61 3.37
C ALA A 3 0.90 3.18 2.06
N GLY A 4 1.30 2.34 1.10
CA GLY A 4 1.72 2.77 -0.22
C GLY A 4 0.59 3.38 -1.06
N VAL A 5 -0.67 3.01 -0.79
CA VAL A 5 -1.85 3.64 -1.41
C VAL A 5 -2.97 3.77 -0.37
N PHE A 6 -3.36 5.00 -0.07
CA PHE A 6 -4.50 5.33 0.79
C PHE A 6 -5.09 6.69 0.39
N MET A 7 -6.31 6.97 0.85
CA MET A 7 -6.97 8.26 0.66
C MET A 7 -7.27 8.91 2.01
N LEU A 8 -7.07 10.22 2.09
CA LEU A 8 -7.43 11.02 3.26
C LEU A 8 -8.47 12.06 2.86
N LYS A 9 -9.55 12.13 3.64
CA LYS A 9 -10.46 13.27 3.56
C LYS A 9 -9.78 14.48 4.22
N VAL A 10 -9.80 15.63 3.58
CA VAL A 10 -9.28 16.86 4.19
C VAL A 10 -10.24 17.32 5.29
N ASN A 11 -9.96 16.94 6.53
CA ASN A 11 -10.68 17.38 7.72
C ASN A 11 -9.76 17.42 8.95
N GLU A 12 -10.27 17.90 10.07
CA GLU A 12 -9.50 18.03 11.31
C GLU A 12 -8.98 16.68 11.83
N TRP A 13 -9.78 15.63 11.72
CA TRP A 13 -9.39 14.28 12.16
C TRP A 13 -8.17 13.78 11.38
N SER A 14 -8.20 13.83 10.05
CA SER A 14 -7.09 13.40 9.20
C SER A 14 -5.85 14.27 9.40
N ARG A 15 -6.01 15.59 9.61
CA ARG A 15 -4.89 16.49 9.95
C ARG A 15 -4.26 16.17 11.30
N LYS A 16 -5.06 15.82 12.31
CA LYS A 16 -4.56 15.38 13.61
C LYS A 16 -3.82 14.05 13.47
N TYR A 17 -4.46 13.05 12.85
CA TYR A 17 -3.87 11.73 12.64
C TYR A 17 -2.50 11.81 11.94
N MET A 18 -2.41 12.55 10.83
CA MET A 18 -1.13 12.69 10.12
C MET A 18 -0.07 13.47 10.88
N ARG A 19 -0.45 14.46 11.70
CA ARG A 19 0.51 15.14 12.60
C ARG A 19 1.07 14.16 13.62
N ASP A 20 0.21 13.34 14.21
CA ASP A 20 0.62 12.35 15.22
C ASP A 20 1.50 11.24 14.61
N VAL A 21 1.20 10.81 13.37
CA VAL A 21 2.06 9.91 12.58
C VAL A 21 3.44 10.56 12.40
N TRP A 22 3.50 11.78 11.84
CA TRP A 22 4.78 12.43 11.53
C TRP A 22 5.59 12.83 12.75
N SER A 23 4.95 13.15 13.88
CA SER A 23 5.65 13.47 15.13
C SER A 23 6.50 12.33 15.69
N ARG A 24 6.29 11.10 15.21
CA ARG A 24 6.92 9.88 15.74
C ARG A 24 7.86 9.20 14.77
N ILE A 25 7.87 9.60 13.49
CA ILE A 25 8.70 8.97 12.48
C ILE A 25 10.13 9.45 12.61
N ASN A 26 11.06 8.52 12.81
CA ASN A 26 12.49 8.74 12.68
C ASN A 26 13.03 8.09 11.38
N THR A 27 14.31 8.30 11.08
CA THR A 27 14.95 7.80 9.84
C THR A 27 15.02 6.28 9.69
N PHE A 28 14.76 5.51 10.74
CA PHE A 28 14.84 4.05 10.75
C PHE A 28 13.47 3.37 10.82
N ASP A 29 12.41 4.16 10.93
CA ASP A 29 11.07 3.69 11.23
C ASP A 29 10.21 3.59 9.97
N ASN A 30 9.49 2.48 9.83
CA ASN A 30 8.53 2.29 8.75
C ASN A 30 7.23 3.04 9.06
N GLU A 31 6.93 4.08 8.27
CA GLU A 31 5.69 4.88 8.35
C GLU A 31 4.44 3.99 8.49
N GLN A 32 4.35 2.91 7.70
CA GLN A 32 3.18 2.04 7.69
C GLN A 32 2.90 1.42 9.06
N ASP A 33 3.94 1.02 9.77
CA ASP A 33 3.81 0.35 11.06
C ASP A 33 3.32 1.35 12.12
N PHE A 34 3.79 2.60 12.07
CA PHE A 34 3.29 3.67 12.93
C PHE A 34 1.84 4.04 12.64
N MET A 35 1.46 4.11 11.35
CA MET A 35 0.09 4.33 10.96
C MET A 35 -0.83 3.25 11.54
N ILE A 36 -0.46 1.98 11.43
CA ILE A 36 -1.22 0.85 11.99
C ILE A 36 -1.30 0.96 13.52
N ALA A 37 -0.17 1.15 14.19
CA ALA A 37 -0.12 1.24 15.65
C ALA A 37 -0.97 2.40 16.20
N LEU A 38 -1.00 3.55 15.51
CA LEU A 38 -1.86 4.65 15.91
C LEU A 38 -3.35 4.32 15.75
N LEU A 39 -3.75 3.65 14.67
CA LEU A 39 -5.15 3.24 14.42
C LEU A 39 -5.68 2.24 15.45
N GLU A 40 -4.80 1.54 16.16
CA GLU A 40 -5.17 0.63 17.24
C GLU A 40 -5.43 1.33 18.58
N LYS A 41 -4.99 2.59 18.74
CA LYS A 41 -5.25 3.38 19.96
C LYS A 41 -6.71 3.80 20.04
N SER A 42 -7.28 3.82 21.25
CA SER A 42 -8.68 4.17 21.50
C SER A 42 -9.13 5.48 20.86
N GLU A 43 -8.26 6.49 20.84
CA GLU A 43 -8.50 7.80 20.21
C GLU A 43 -8.76 7.71 18.69
N TYR A 44 -8.13 6.76 18.00
CA TYR A 44 -8.18 6.61 16.55
C TYR A 44 -8.95 5.40 16.06
N LYS A 45 -9.21 4.44 16.97
CA LYS A 45 -9.92 3.19 16.72
C LYS A 45 -11.42 3.45 16.56
N SER A 46 -11.78 4.19 15.51
CA SER A 46 -13.15 4.56 15.16
C SER A 46 -13.49 4.12 13.74
N LYS A 47 -14.58 3.34 13.61
CA LYS A 47 -15.14 2.95 12.31
C LYS A 47 -15.75 4.13 11.54
N ALA A 48 -15.96 5.27 12.20
CA ALA A 48 -16.51 6.46 11.55
C ALA A 48 -15.47 7.18 10.65
N HIS A 49 -14.18 7.02 10.94
CA HIS A 49 -13.11 7.74 10.25
C HIS A 49 -12.23 6.86 9.37
N VAL A 50 -12.24 5.54 9.60
CA VAL A 50 -11.35 4.59 8.92
C VAL A 50 -12.19 3.51 8.25
N LYS A 51 -11.98 3.33 6.95
CA LYS A 51 -12.55 2.22 6.17
C LYS A 51 -11.43 1.44 5.51
N TYR A 52 -11.46 0.12 5.70
CA TYR A 52 -10.54 -0.79 5.04
C TYR A 52 -11.15 -1.26 3.72
N LEU A 53 -10.42 -1.09 2.63
CA LEU A 53 -10.80 -1.57 1.31
C LEU A 53 -10.11 -2.90 1.01
N PRO A 54 -10.73 -3.76 0.18
CA PRO A 54 -10.06 -4.95 -0.33
C PRO A 54 -8.78 -4.59 -1.09
N GLN A 55 -7.71 -5.34 -0.85
CA GLN A 55 -6.40 -5.09 -1.45
C GLN A 55 -6.46 -5.08 -2.99
N CYS A 56 -7.13 -6.05 -3.60
CA CYS A 56 -7.21 -6.14 -5.07
C CYS A 56 -7.98 -4.99 -5.74
N SER A 57 -8.89 -4.32 -5.03
CA SER A 57 -9.68 -3.24 -5.63
C SER A 57 -8.94 -1.90 -5.64
N PHE A 58 -7.82 -1.79 -4.92
CA PHE A 58 -7.24 -0.49 -4.59
C PHE A 58 -5.70 -0.45 -4.58
N ASN A 59 -5.05 -1.56 -4.22
CA ASN A 59 -3.61 -1.63 -4.01
C ASN A 59 -3.13 -3.07 -4.20
N SER A 60 -3.24 -3.55 -5.44
CA SER A 60 -2.95 -4.93 -5.80
C SER A 60 -1.45 -5.19 -5.79
N TYR A 61 -1.01 -6.28 -5.16
CA TYR A 61 0.39 -6.66 -5.22
C TYR A 61 0.64 -7.50 -6.45
N TRP A 62 1.81 -7.29 -7.06
CA TRP A 62 2.18 -7.99 -8.29
C TRP A 62 2.58 -9.47 -8.05
N ASP A 63 3.16 -9.81 -6.90
CA ASP A 63 3.79 -11.12 -6.62
C ASP A 63 3.05 -12.04 -5.66
N VAL A 64 1.96 -11.58 -5.06
CA VAL A 64 1.31 -12.38 -4.03
C VAL A 64 0.52 -13.51 -4.69
N ARG A 65 1.07 -14.73 -4.66
CA ARG A 65 0.47 -15.97 -5.18
C ARG A 65 -0.72 -16.47 -4.34
N GLY A 66 -1.77 -15.67 -4.25
CA GLY A 66 -3.05 -16.03 -3.64
C GLY A 66 -4.21 -15.62 -4.52
N LEU A 67 -5.22 -16.48 -4.67
CA LEU A 67 -6.35 -16.33 -5.59
C LEU A 67 -7.05 -14.94 -5.48
N HIS A 68 -7.05 -14.34 -4.28
CA HIS A 68 -7.65 -13.04 -3.96
C HIS A 68 -6.63 -11.96 -3.58
N ARG A 69 -5.36 -12.13 -3.97
CA ARG A 69 -4.26 -11.20 -3.65
C ARG A 69 -3.41 -10.81 -4.87
N MET A 70 -3.60 -11.50 -5.99
CA MET A 70 -3.00 -11.15 -7.26
C MET A 70 -3.72 -9.99 -7.94
N TYR A 71 -2.94 -9.21 -8.68
CA TYR A 71 -3.46 -8.26 -9.67
C TYR A 71 -4.43 -8.94 -10.67
N ARG A 72 -5.46 -8.20 -11.07
CA ARG A 72 -6.40 -8.55 -12.14
C ARG A 72 -6.59 -7.36 -13.09
N PRO A 73 -6.90 -7.62 -14.37
CA PRO A 73 -7.34 -6.55 -15.27
C PRO A 73 -8.54 -5.80 -14.67
N GLY A 74 -8.43 -4.46 -14.59
CA GLY A 74 -9.43 -3.59 -13.96
C GLY A 74 -9.09 -3.14 -12.54
N ASP A 75 -8.00 -3.63 -11.95
CA ASP A 75 -7.51 -3.13 -10.67
C ASP A 75 -7.02 -1.68 -10.77
N PHE A 76 -7.27 -0.89 -9.72
CA PHE A 76 -7.00 0.55 -9.72
C PHE A 76 -5.50 0.88 -9.76
N VAL A 77 -4.71 0.26 -8.88
CA VAL A 77 -3.25 0.42 -8.80
C VAL A 77 -2.60 -0.94 -8.61
N ILE A 78 -1.51 -1.17 -9.33
CA ILE A 78 -0.62 -2.29 -9.10
C ILE A 78 0.62 -1.77 -8.37
N HIS A 79 0.94 -2.39 -7.24
CA HIS A 79 1.99 -2.00 -6.33
C HIS A 79 3.14 -3.01 -6.39
N TRP A 80 4.29 -2.55 -6.89
CA TRP A 80 5.55 -3.28 -6.90
C TRP A 80 6.34 -3.09 -5.61
N ALA A 81 5.71 -3.41 -4.47
CA ALA A 81 6.33 -3.26 -3.16
C ALA A 81 7.66 -4.04 -3.07
N GLY A 82 8.71 -3.40 -2.56
CA GLY A 82 10.04 -4.01 -2.43
C GLY A 82 10.91 -3.98 -3.70
N HIS A 83 10.44 -3.34 -4.78
CA HIS A 83 11.23 -3.16 -6.00
C HIS A 83 11.75 -1.73 -6.13
N ASN A 84 13.08 -1.61 -6.28
CA ASN A 84 13.75 -0.33 -6.53
C ASN A 84 14.12 -0.22 -8.02
N PHE A 85 13.12 -0.16 -8.91
CA PHE A 85 13.38 0.25 -10.29
C PHE A 85 13.11 1.75 -10.44
N SER A 86 13.87 2.40 -11.32
CA SER A 86 13.61 3.79 -11.66
C SER A 86 12.27 3.89 -12.42
N PRO A 87 11.29 4.68 -11.96
CA PRO A 87 10.01 4.80 -12.67
C PRO A 87 10.13 5.56 -13.99
N LEU A 88 11.18 6.37 -14.16
CA LEU A 88 11.43 7.15 -15.38
C LEU A 88 12.18 6.36 -16.45
N THR A 89 13.08 5.48 -16.04
CA THR A 89 13.98 4.77 -16.96
C THR A 89 13.72 3.27 -17.02
N PHE A 90 12.92 2.74 -16.08
CA PHE A 90 12.75 1.32 -15.84
C PHE A 90 14.07 0.56 -15.69
N LYS A 91 15.15 1.28 -15.34
CA LYS A 91 16.45 0.69 -15.03
C LYS A 91 16.25 -0.27 -13.86
N ASP A 92 16.83 -1.46 -14.00
CA ASP A 92 16.71 -2.60 -13.08
C ASP A 92 15.34 -3.32 -13.07
N TRP A 93 14.40 -2.92 -13.94
CA TRP A 93 13.21 -3.71 -14.20
C TRP A 93 13.55 -4.96 -15.03
N LYS A 94 13.31 -6.15 -14.46
CA LYS A 94 13.55 -7.44 -15.13
C LYS A 94 12.24 -8.23 -15.31
N PRO A 95 11.40 -7.89 -16.30
CA PRO A 95 10.10 -8.53 -16.51
C PRO A 95 10.19 -10.06 -16.71
N SER A 96 11.31 -10.55 -17.25
CA SER A 96 11.56 -12.00 -17.43
C SER A 96 11.64 -12.80 -16.13
N ARG A 97 11.88 -12.18 -14.97
CA ARG A 97 11.79 -12.87 -13.67
C ARG A 97 10.35 -13.04 -13.17
N HIS A 98 9.41 -12.32 -13.77
CA HIS A 98 8.07 -12.10 -13.22
C HIS A 98 6.96 -12.67 -14.10
N PHE A 99 7.21 -12.83 -15.41
CA PHE A 99 6.23 -13.33 -16.39
C PHE A 99 6.66 -14.64 -17.08
N ASN A 100 7.44 -15.50 -16.41
CA ASN A 100 7.72 -16.86 -16.89
C ASN A 100 6.45 -17.74 -16.83
N ASN A 101 5.45 -17.44 -17.64
CA ASN A 101 4.48 -18.41 -18.11
C ASN A 101 4.82 -18.68 -19.56
N PRO A 102 5.26 -19.90 -19.94
CA PRO A 102 5.20 -20.28 -21.34
C PRO A 102 3.72 -20.22 -21.72
N ILE A 103 3.36 -19.26 -22.58
CA ILE A 103 2.07 -19.31 -23.27
C ILE A 103 2.16 -20.55 -24.14
N LYS A 104 1.57 -21.65 -23.67
CA LYS A 104 1.33 -22.83 -24.47
C LYS A 104 0.17 -22.48 -25.40
N TYR A 105 0.49 -22.19 -26.66
CA TYR A 105 -0.47 -22.25 -27.77
C TYR A 105 -0.82 -23.71 -28.06
#